data_AF-A0A087MG94-F1
#
_entry.id   AF-A0A087MG94-F1
#
_cell.length_a   1.000
_cell.length_b   1.000
_cell.length_c   1.000
_cell.angle_alpha   90.00
_cell.angle_beta   90.00
_cell.angle_gamma   90.00
#
_symmetry.space_group_name_H-M   'P 1'
#
loop_
_entity.id
_entity.type
_entity.pdbx_description
1 polymer ?
#
loop_
_entity_poly.entity_id
_entity_poly.type
_entity_poly.pdbx_seq_one_letter_code
_entity_poly.pdbx_strand_id
1 'polypeptide(L)'
;MPSKQMARPPKSTEAGYVACPVDDLFESLCAVHEILEDLGVEYVVSGGTLLGAVRQRDLLENDTDWDIEIIDTGVEAVLGARDAFASRGLVLEFPVTREVTSFRDGSPSPGEVERRIIKVRDDRGRFHGDLFIQTLFSDGILRRFNVEAGAYFNAKMTFPYWFVENRCKVSIRDREFHAPMAPELMLERIYGPRWRIPYKRHGPRIKGYNFAGAYKDAPIVPGLRLALSQGWVPRYPGRPHWPREIHWIDNHTTSDWIKRHEHVAGLPAVALEQGTDIDAANARLIACYRILLDELQQDKERLSEYESRTPVRLLNALIGAIRESLFDAWIALQNLRAMLRR
;
A
#
# COMPACT_ATOMS: atom_id res chain seq x y z
N MET A 1 1.89 -52.73 -3.01
CA MET A 1 0.73 -51.89 -3.43
C MET A 1 0.73 -50.65 -2.57
N PRO A 2 1.08 -49.46 -3.09
CA PRO A 2 1.08 -48.24 -2.28
C PRO A 2 -0.36 -47.87 -1.94
N SER A 3 -0.63 -47.65 -0.65
CA SER A 3 -1.95 -47.32 -0.15
C SER A 3 -2.42 -45.99 -0.75
N LYS A 4 -3.60 -46.00 -1.38
CA LYS A 4 -4.32 -44.78 -1.76
C LYS A 4 -4.61 -44.02 -0.46
N GLN A 5 -3.83 -42.99 -0.17
CA GLN A 5 -4.22 -41.97 0.80
C GLN A 5 -5.51 -41.35 0.29
N MET A 6 -6.62 -41.72 0.94
CA MET A 6 -7.91 -41.08 0.71
C MET A 6 -7.75 -39.61 1.07
N ALA A 7 -8.02 -38.74 0.09
CA ALA A 7 -8.13 -37.31 0.32
C ALA A 7 -9.10 -37.09 1.49
N ARG A 8 -8.63 -36.39 2.53
CA ARG A 8 -9.52 -35.98 3.63
C ARG A 8 -10.65 -35.15 3.01
N PRO A 9 -11.92 -35.47 3.31
CA PRO A 9 -13.01 -34.59 2.92
C PRO A 9 -12.78 -33.20 3.54
N PRO A 10 -13.14 -32.11 2.83
CA PRO A 10 -13.01 -30.77 3.36
C PRO A 10 -13.76 -30.69 4.69
N LYS A 11 -13.11 -30.15 5.72
CA LYS A 11 -13.77 -29.87 6.99
C LYS A 11 -14.96 -28.96 6.68
N SER A 12 -16.17 -29.44 6.98
CA SER A 12 -17.38 -28.61 7.00
C SER A 12 -17.14 -27.47 7.98
N THR A 13 -16.88 -26.27 7.45
CA THR A 13 -16.81 -25.05 8.24
C THR A 13 -18.21 -24.66 8.68
N GLU A 14 -18.29 -24.15 9.91
CA GLU A 14 -19.45 -23.47 10.50
C GLU A 14 -20.14 -22.59 9.45
N ALA A 15 -21.45 -22.78 9.27
CA ALA A 15 -22.32 -22.04 8.34
C ALA A 15 -21.76 -21.83 6.91
N GLY A 16 -21.62 -22.91 6.14
CA GLY A 16 -21.92 -22.93 4.69
C GLY A 16 -21.38 -21.79 3.82
N TYR A 17 -20.11 -21.39 4.00
CA TYR A 17 -19.48 -20.43 3.09
C TYR A 17 -19.33 -21.04 1.70
N VAL A 18 -20.23 -20.70 0.78
CA VAL A 18 -20.12 -21.05 -0.63
C VAL A 18 -19.18 -20.05 -1.27
N ALA A 19 -18.00 -20.50 -1.68
CA ALA A 19 -17.06 -19.65 -2.40
C ALA A 19 -17.73 -19.08 -3.68
N CYS A 20 -17.53 -17.79 -3.92
CA CYS A 20 -18.00 -17.16 -5.14
C CYS A 20 -17.19 -17.74 -6.33
N PRO A 21 -17.84 -18.25 -7.39
CA PRO A 21 -17.13 -18.63 -8.61
C PRO A 21 -16.26 -17.47 -9.13
N VAL A 22 -15.08 -17.78 -9.67
CA VAL A 22 -14.15 -16.75 -10.16
C VAL A 22 -14.78 -15.88 -11.26
N ASP A 23 -15.68 -16.44 -12.05
CA ASP A 23 -16.45 -15.68 -13.05
C ASP A 23 -17.39 -14.66 -12.39
N ASP A 24 -18.12 -15.04 -11.34
CA ASP A 24 -18.98 -14.13 -10.57
C ASP A 24 -18.13 -13.01 -9.92
N LEU A 25 -16.90 -13.32 -9.47
CA LEU A 25 -15.95 -12.32 -8.97
C LEU A 25 -15.53 -11.35 -10.07
N PHE A 26 -15.19 -11.84 -11.26
CA PHE A 26 -14.80 -11.01 -12.40
C PHE A 26 -15.93 -10.08 -12.87
N GLU A 27 -17.15 -10.59 -12.98
CA GLU A 27 -18.32 -9.78 -13.36
C GLU A 27 -18.59 -8.67 -12.33
N SER A 28 -18.51 -8.99 -11.03
CA SER A 28 -18.66 -7.98 -9.99
C SER A 28 -17.54 -6.95 -10.00
N LEU A 29 -16.30 -7.35 -10.26
CA LEU A 29 -15.16 -6.44 -10.41
C LEU A 29 -15.37 -5.47 -11.58
N CYS A 30 -15.88 -5.96 -12.72
CA CYS A 30 -16.23 -5.13 -13.88
C CYS A 30 -17.32 -4.11 -13.54
N ALA A 31 -18.38 -4.55 -12.85
CA ALA A 31 -19.47 -3.66 -12.44
C ALA A 31 -18.99 -2.56 -11.48
N VAL A 32 -18.17 -2.91 -10.48
CA VAL A 32 -17.59 -1.94 -9.55
C VAL A 32 -16.65 -0.98 -10.27
N HIS A 33 -15.79 -1.49 -11.16
CA HIS A 33 -14.91 -0.67 -11.99
C HIS A 33 -15.69 0.39 -12.77
N GLU A 34 -16.76 0.01 -13.48
CA GLU A 34 -17.61 0.95 -14.23
C GLU A 34 -18.22 2.02 -13.33
N ILE A 35 -18.76 1.64 -12.17
CA ILE A 35 -19.35 2.59 -11.22
C ILE A 35 -18.28 3.56 -10.69
N LEU A 36 -17.07 3.09 -10.38
CA LEU A 36 -16.00 3.96 -9.89
C LEU A 36 -15.52 4.95 -10.96
N GLU A 37 -15.42 4.52 -12.23
CA GLU A 37 -15.10 5.43 -13.35
C GLU A 37 -16.20 6.48 -13.54
N ASP A 38 -17.48 6.08 -13.51
CA ASP A 38 -18.63 7.00 -13.66
C ASP A 38 -18.68 8.05 -12.54
N LEU A 39 -18.29 7.67 -11.32
CA LEU A 39 -18.20 8.58 -10.17
C LEU A 39 -16.93 9.45 -10.18
N GLY A 40 -15.96 9.19 -11.06
CA GLY A 40 -14.66 9.83 -11.05
C GLY A 40 -13.85 9.52 -9.78
N VAL A 41 -14.10 8.38 -9.13
CA VAL A 41 -13.38 7.97 -7.93
C VAL A 41 -12.00 7.46 -8.31
N GLU A 42 -10.96 7.98 -7.66
CA GLU A 42 -9.60 7.45 -7.83
C GLU A 42 -9.43 6.12 -7.11
N TYR A 43 -9.06 5.09 -7.86
CA TYR A 43 -8.80 3.75 -7.33
C TYR A 43 -7.70 3.03 -8.10
N VAL A 44 -7.19 1.95 -7.50
CA VAL A 44 -6.33 0.95 -8.14
C VAL A 44 -6.67 -0.45 -7.63
N VAL A 45 -6.57 -1.47 -8.49
CA VAL A 45 -6.60 -2.87 -8.03
C VAL A 45 -5.35 -3.18 -7.21
N SER A 46 -5.49 -3.98 -6.15
CA SER A 46 -4.39 -4.34 -5.25
C SER A 46 -4.41 -5.81 -4.88
N GLY A 47 -3.61 -6.21 -3.88
CA GLY A 47 -3.64 -7.54 -3.29
C GLY A 47 -3.60 -8.70 -4.29
N GLY A 48 -4.51 -9.67 -4.10
CA GLY A 48 -4.61 -10.87 -4.93
C GLY A 48 -5.05 -10.55 -6.36
N THR A 49 -5.92 -9.56 -6.50
CA THR A 49 -6.43 -9.08 -7.80
C THR A 49 -5.31 -8.54 -8.68
N LEU A 50 -4.46 -7.65 -8.16
CA LEU A 50 -3.29 -7.15 -8.88
C LEU A 50 -2.30 -8.28 -9.20
N LEU A 51 -2.10 -9.20 -8.25
CA LEU A 51 -1.20 -10.34 -8.44
C LEU A 51 -1.67 -11.22 -9.60
N GLY A 52 -2.97 -11.52 -9.68
CA GLY A 52 -3.57 -12.25 -10.78
C GLY A 52 -3.40 -11.52 -12.11
N ALA A 53 -3.77 -10.23 -12.16
CA ALA A 53 -3.66 -9.40 -13.36
C ALA A 53 -2.25 -9.44 -13.95
N VAL A 54 -1.22 -9.22 -13.11
CA VAL A 54 0.17 -9.18 -13.57
C VAL A 54 0.74 -10.56 -13.88
N ARG A 55 0.40 -11.59 -13.08
CA ARG A 55 1.01 -12.92 -13.21
C ARG A 55 0.40 -13.76 -14.32
N GLN A 56 -0.92 -13.70 -14.48
CA GLN A 56 -1.66 -14.61 -15.35
C GLN A 56 -2.75 -13.92 -16.18
N ARG A 57 -2.85 -12.59 -16.14
CA ARG A 57 -3.85 -11.80 -16.87
C ARG A 57 -5.28 -12.24 -16.57
N ASP A 58 -5.53 -12.69 -15.35
CA ASP A 58 -6.83 -13.14 -14.85
C ASP A 58 -6.86 -13.03 -13.32
N LEU A 59 -8.03 -13.17 -12.70
CA LEU A 59 -8.11 -13.41 -11.25
C LEU A 59 -7.42 -14.74 -10.89
N LEU A 60 -6.97 -14.90 -9.65
CA LEU A 60 -6.41 -16.18 -9.23
C LEU A 60 -7.52 -17.21 -9.08
N GLU A 61 -7.30 -18.42 -9.59
CA GLU A 61 -8.30 -19.51 -9.59
C GLU A 61 -8.84 -19.86 -8.19
N ASN A 62 -8.05 -19.60 -7.15
CA ASN A 62 -8.41 -19.89 -5.76
C ASN A 62 -8.63 -18.62 -4.92
N ASP A 63 -8.72 -17.45 -5.57
CA ASP A 63 -9.14 -16.24 -4.87
C ASP A 63 -10.64 -16.33 -4.56
N THR A 64 -11.01 -15.68 -3.46
CA THR A 64 -12.38 -15.71 -2.92
C THR A 64 -13.08 -14.36 -3.04
N ASP A 65 -12.36 -13.37 -3.54
CA ASP A 65 -12.65 -11.96 -3.47
C ASP A 65 -11.73 -11.18 -4.40
N TRP A 66 -12.11 -9.94 -4.71
CA TRP A 66 -11.22 -8.95 -5.31
C TRP A 66 -10.90 -7.81 -4.34
N ASP A 67 -9.75 -7.17 -4.55
CA ASP A 67 -9.19 -6.11 -3.70
C ASP A 67 -9.00 -4.82 -4.53
N ILE A 68 -9.62 -3.71 -4.08
CA ILE A 68 -9.40 -2.38 -4.66
C ILE A 68 -9.01 -1.40 -3.54
N GLU A 69 -8.01 -0.56 -3.79
CA GLU A 69 -7.72 0.61 -2.96
C GLU A 69 -8.47 1.83 -3.51
N ILE A 70 -9.24 2.51 -2.67
CA ILE A 70 -9.85 3.82 -2.97
C ILE A 70 -9.26 4.89 -2.05
N ILE A 71 -9.19 6.12 -2.54
CA ILE A 71 -8.75 7.27 -1.73
C ILE A 71 -9.93 7.76 -0.87
N ASP A 72 -9.64 8.19 0.36
CA ASP A 72 -10.63 8.66 1.33
C ASP A 72 -11.59 9.75 0.80
N THR A 73 -11.14 10.62 -0.10
CA THR A 73 -11.97 11.62 -0.76
C THR A 73 -13.07 11.05 -1.66
N GLY A 74 -12.96 9.80 -2.09
CA GLY A 74 -13.98 9.13 -2.91
C GLY A 74 -15.04 8.38 -2.10
N VAL A 75 -14.87 8.23 -0.79
CA VAL A 75 -15.72 7.34 0.04
C VAL A 75 -17.18 7.78 0.03
N GLU A 76 -17.46 9.08 0.25
CA GLU A 76 -18.83 9.59 0.27
C GLU A 76 -19.54 9.41 -1.08
N ALA A 77 -18.81 9.56 -2.20
CA ALA A 77 -19.36 9.31 -3.53
C ALA A 77 -19.74 7.83 -3.71
N VAL A 78 -18.86 6.90 -3.31
CA VAL A 78 -19.15 5.46 -3.35
C VAL A 78 -20.36 5.10 -2.48
N LEU A 79 -20.42 5.61 -1.24
CA LEU A 79 -21.53 5.35 -0.33
C LEU A 79 -22.84 6.00 -0.77
N GLY A 80 -22.78 7.14 -1.46
CA GLY A 80 -23.94 7.79 -2.09
C GLY A 80 -24.45 7.05 -3.33
N ALA A 81 -23.61 6.25 -3.99
CA ALA A 81 -23.95 5.50 -5.20
C ALA A 81 -24.58 4.12 -4.93
N ARG A 82 -25.14 3.88 -3.74
CA ARG A 82 -25.75 2.58 -3.37
C ARG A 82 -26.75 2.07 -4.39
N ASP A 83 -27.57 2.93 -4.97
CA ASP A 83 -28.55 2.55 -5.99
C ASP A 83 -27.88 2.08 -7.30
N ALA A 84 -26.74 2.66 -7.67
CA ALA A 84 -25.96 2.23 -8.82
C ALA A 84 -25.38 0.82 -8.59
N PHE A 85 -24.83 0.56 -7.40
CA PHE A 85 -24.39 -0.80 -7.01
C PHE A 85 -25.57 -1.79 -6.99
N ALA A 86 -26.70 -1.42 -6.39
CA ALA A 86 -27.88 -2.26 -6.30
C ALA A 86 -28.45 -2.61 -7.69
N SER A 87 -28.41 -1.67 -8.64
CA SER A 87 -28.83 -1.92 -10.03
C SER A 87 -27.98 -2.97 -10.75
N ARG A 88 -26.76 -3.23 -10.25
CA ARG A 88 -25.86 -4.29 -10.72
C ARG A 88 -25.92 -5.55 -9.83
N GLY A 89 -26.90 -5.64 -8.93
CA GLY A 89 -27.04 -6.77 -8.01
C GLY A 89 -26.05 -6.77 -6.85
N LEU A 90 -25.42 -5.62 -6.54
CA LEU A 90 -24.41 -5.48 -5.50
C LEU A 90 -24.91 -4.68 -4.30
N VAL A 91 -24.47 -5.06 -3.10
CA VAL A 91 -24.79 -4.42 -1.82
C VAL A 91 -23.50 -3.96 -1.14
N LEU A 92 -23.47 -2.70 -0.74
CA LEU A 92 -22.38 -2.11 0.05
C LEU A 92 -22.64 -2.29 1.54
N GLU A 93 -21.79 -3.05 2.21
CA GLU A 93 -21.75 -3.16 3.67
C GLU A 93 -20.71 -2.17 4.22
N PHE A 94 -21.20 -1.08 4.81
CA PHE A 94 -20.39 -0.07 5.49
C PHE A 94 -21.20 0.64 6.60
N PRO A 95 -20.60 0.89 7.77
CA PRO A 95 -19.27 0.42 8.15
C PRO A 95 -19.30 -1.06 8.55
N VAL A 96 -18.16 -1.76 8.45
CA VAL A 96 -18.10 -3.18 8.76
C VAL A 96 -18.04 -3.35 10.27
N THR A 97 -19.11 -3.86 10.87
CA THR A 97 -19.12 -4.26 12.27
C THR A 97 -18.47 -5.63 12.39
N ARG A 98 -17.22 -5.70 12.83
CA ARG A 98 -16.64 -6.98 13.25
C ARG A 98 -17.12 -7.26 14.67
N GLU A 99 -17.78 -8.40 14.86
CA GLU A 99 -17.74 -9.04 16.18
C GLU A 99 -16.29 -9.46 16.41
N VAL A 100 -15.51 -8.61 17.09
CA VAL A 100 -14.11 -8.91 17.40
C VAL A 100 -14.09 -10.02 18.45
N THR A 101 -14.11 -11.27 18.01
CA THR A 101 -14.18 -12.44 18.89
C THR A 101 -12.83 -12.88 19.46
N SER A 102 -11.74 -12.13 19.24
CA SER A 102 -10.45 -12.51 19.84
C SER A 102 -9.48 -11.35 20.04
N PHE A 103 -9.60 -10.67 21.18
CA PHE A 103 -8.43 -10.09 21.85
C PHE A 103 -7.96 -11.02 22.95
N ARG A 104 -6.63 -11.09 23.11
CA ARG A 104 -5.90 -12.05 23.95
C ARG A 104 -6.00 -11.74 25.45
N ASP A 105 -6.65 -10.64 25.83
CA ASP A 105 -6.72 -10.11 27.18
C ASP A 105 -8.16 -10.04 27.75
N GLY A 106 -9.17 -10.47 27.00
CA GLY A 106 -10.54 -10.61 27.52
C GLY A 106 -11.26 -9.29 27.82
N SER A 107 -10.65 -8.13 27.51
CA SER A 107 -11.35 -6.85 27.47
C SER A 107 -11.95 -6.66 26.08
N PRO A 108 -13.28 -6.76 25.90
CA PRO A 108 -13.90 -6.32 24.67
C PRO A 108 -13.68 -4.81 24.53
N SER A 109 -12.91 -4.40 23.52
CA SER A 109 -13.02 -3.02 23.03
C SER A 109 -14.47 -2.84 22.56
N PRO A 110 -15.22 -1.86 23.07
CA PRO A 110 -16.62 -1.68 22.71
C PRO A 110 -16.73 -1.40 21.20
N GLY A 111 -17.38 -2.33 20.48
CA GLY A 111 -17.92 -2.13 19.13
C GLY A 111 -16.95 -1.48 18.14
N GLU A 112 -15.81 -2.12 17.86
CA GLU A 112 -14.86 -1.61 16.87
C GLU A 112 -15.43 -1.72 15.46
N VAL A 113 -15.97 -0.60 15.00
CA VAL A 113 -16.48 -0.41 13.66
C VAL A 113 -15.28 -0.22 12.71
N GLU A 114 -14.99 -1.20 11.86
CA GLU A 114 -13.95 -1.08 10.83
C GLU A 114 -14.45 -0.13 9.74
N ARG A 115 -14.06 1.15 9.85
CA ARG A 115 -14.41 2.22 8.89
C ARG A 115 -13.43 2.33 7.72
N ARG A 116 -12.55 1.35 7.51
CA ARG A 116 -11.50 1.37 6.46
C ARG A 116 -11.66 0.31 5.39
N ILE A 117 -12.78 -0.41 5.39
CA ILE A 117 -13.20 -1.32 4.32
C ILE A 117 -14.67 -1.05 4.04
N ILE A 118 -15.04 -0.98 2.76
CA ILE A 118 -16.42 -1.19 2.31
C ILE A 118 -16.46 -2.59 1.72
N LYS A 119 -17.28 -3.48 2.31
CA LYS A 119 -17.47 -4.82 1.78
C LYS A 119 -18.51 -4.79 0.67
N VAL A 120 -18.24 -5.50 -0.41
CA VAL A 120 -19.17 -5.67 -1.53
C VAL A 120 -19.70 -7.10 -1.53
N ARG A 121 -21.02 -7.21 -1.52
CA ARG A 121 -21.77 -8.47 -1.57
C ARG A 121 -22.75 -8.47 -2.72
N ASP A 122 -23.28 -9.63 -3.05
CA ASP A 122 -24.49 -9.71 -3.88
C ASP A 122 -25.78 -9.56 -3.04
N ASP A 123 -26.92 -9.56 -3.73
CA ASP A 123 -28.27 -9.51 -3.14
C ASP A 123 -28.62 -10.72 -2.26
N ARG A 124 -27.85 -11.82 -2.37
CA ARG A 124 -27.95 -13.02 -1.53
C ARG A 124 -27.00 -12.98 -0.34
N GLY A 125 -26.23 -11.92 -0.18
CA GLY A 125 -25.24 -11.75 0.89
C GLY A 125 -23.92 -12.50 0.67
N ARG A 126 -23.69 -13.12 -0.49
CA ARG A 126 -22.39 -13.70 -0.85
C ARG A 126 -21.37 -12.58 -0.98
N PHE A 127 -20.15 -12.83 -0.51
CA PHE A 127 -19.07 -11.86 -0.54
C PHE A 127 -18.35 -11.87 -1.90
N HIS A 128 -18.05 -10.69 -2.43
CA HIS A 128 -17.39 -10.51 -3.73
C HIS A 128 -16.06 -9.76 -3.64
N GLY A 129 -15.93 -8.77 -2.77
CA GLY A 129 -14.68 -8.00 -2.69
C GLY A 129 -14.68 -6.89 -1.66
N ASP A 130 -13.50 -6.32 -1.49
CA ASP A 130 -13.21 -5.25 -0.53
C ASP A 130 -12.78 -3.97 -1.26
N LEU A 131 -13.38 -2.84 -0.87
CA LEU A 131 -12.82 -1.51 -1.14
C LEU A 131 -12.06 -1.04 0.09
N PHE A 132 -10.74 -1.10 0.04
CA PHE A 132 -9.85 -0.61 1.08
C PHE A 132 -9.69 0.90 0.98
N ILE A 133 -10.04 1.58 2.06
CA ILE A 133 -9.97 3.04 2.09
C ILE A 133 -8.58 3.47 2.53
N GLN A 134 -7.89 4.24 1.70
CA GLN A 134 -6.57 4.83 1.96
C GLN A 134 -6.69 6.32 2.28
N THR A 135 -6.08 6.75 3.38
CA THR A 135 -6.02 8.17 3.77
C THR A 135 -4.75 8.76 3.19
N LEU A 136 -4.90 9.82 2.39
CA LEU A 136 -3.79 10.60 1.89
C LEU A 136 -3.36 11.61 2.95
N PHE A 137 -2.10 11.54 3.36
CA PHE A 137 -1.50 12.49 4.30
C PHE A 137 -0.75 13.61 3.56
N SER A 138 -0.45 14.69 4.29
CA SER A 138 0.26 15.86 3.75
C SER A 138 1.68 15.52 3.27
N ASP A 139 2.28 14.44 3.77
CA ASP A 139 3.57 13.90 3.31
C ASP A 139 3.47 13.11 1.99
N GLY A 140 2.27 13.02 1.42
CA GLY A 140 1.99 12.30 0.18
C GLY A 140 1.97 10.80 0.31
N ILE A 141 2.03 10.26 1.52
CA ILE A 141 1.97 8.82 1.74
C ILE A 141 0.52 8.42 2.03
N LEU A 142 0.03 7.41 1.30
CA LEU A 142 -1.22 6.73 1.57
C LEU A 142 -1.04 5.77 2.73
N ARG A 143 -1.95 5.83 3.69
CA ARG A 143 -2.03 4.90 4.82
C ARG A 143 -3.46 4.48 5.03
N ARG A 144 -3.67 3.21 5.37
CA ARG A 144 -4.98 2.75 5.83
C ARG A 144 -5.17 3.14 7.29
N PHE A 145 -5.45 4.43 7.49
CA PHE A 145 -5.52 5.06 8.80
C PHE A 145 -6.89 5.70 9.02
N ASN A 146 -7.54 5.39 10.13
CA ASN A 146 -8.73 6.13 10.57
C ASN A 146 -8.28 7.33 11.41
N VAL A 147 -8.42 8.53 10.83
CA VAL A 147 -8.00 9.79 11.44
C VAL A 147 -8.74 10.10 12.74
N GLU A 148 -10.04 9.81 12.79
CA GLU A 148 -10.90 10.08 13.95
C GLU A 148 -10.56 9.17 15.13
N ALA A 149 -10.30 7.89 14.84
CA ALA A 149 -10.03 6.88 15.87
C ALA A 149 -8.53 6.74 16.23
N GLY A 150 -7.63 7.45 15.53
CA GLY A 150 -6.19 7.26 15.66
C GLY A 150 -5.75 5.81 15.40
N ALA A 151 -6.39 5.14 14.44
CA ALA A 151 -6.27 3.71 14.23
C ALA A 151 -5.51 3.38 12.94
N TYR A 152 -4.49 2.54 13.04
CA TYR A 152 -3.69 2.12 11.89
C TYR A 152 -3.94 0.66 11.54
N PHE A 153 -4.48 0.44 10.34
CA PHE A 153 -4.78 -0.87 9.78
C PHE A 153 -3.71 -1.27 8.77
N ASN A 154 -3.22 -2.51 8.85
CA ASN A 154 -2.33 -3.11 7.87
C ASN A 154 -1.28 -2.15 7.27
N ALA A 155 -0.34 -1.67 8.08
CA ALA A 155 0.66 -0.68 7.65
C ALA A 155 1.58 -1.15 6.50
N LYS A 156 1.51 -2.42 6.12
CA LYS A 156 2.19 -2.91 4.90
C LYS A 156 1.65 -2.29 3.62
N MET A 157 0.38 -1.86 3.63
CA MET A 157 -0.30 -1.20 2.52
C MET A 157 -0.08 0.32 2.53
N THR A 158 1.04 0.79 3.09
CA THR A 158 1.37 2.21 3.20
C THR A 158 2.34 2.67 2.12
N PHE A 159 1.90 3.34 1.06
CA PHE A 159 2.75 3.62 -0.09
C PHE A 159 2.65 5.08 -0.57
N PRO A 160 3.65 5.59 -1.31
CA PRO A 160 3.57 6.91 -1.92
C PRO A 160 2.32 7.05 -2.80
N TYR A 161 1.59 8.15 -2.67
CA TYR A 161 0.42 8.42 -3.51
C TYR A 161 0.77 8.54 -4.99
N TRP A 162 2.05 8.78 -5.33
CA TRP A 162 2.57 8.66 -6.69
C TRP A 162 2.09 7.41 -7.45
N PHE A 163 1.98 6.28 -6.75
CA PHE A 163 1.50 5.01 -7.31
C PHE A 163 0.04 5.11 -7.81
N VAL A 164 -0.81 5.90 -7.16
CA VAL A 164 -2.23 6.09 -7.54
C VAL A 164 -2.40 7.30 -8.46
N GLU A 165 -1.73 8.41 -8.13
CA GLU A 165 -1.74 9.65 -8.92
C GLU A 165 -1.31 9.38 -10.37
N ASN A 166 -0.32 8.50 -10.56
CA ASN A 166 0.22 8.16 -11.87
C ASN A 166 -0.19 6.73 -12.30
N ARG A 167 -1.31 6.21 -11.78
CA ARG A 167 -1.78 4.84 -12.05
C ARG A 167 -1.71 4.44 -13.53
N CYS A 168 -1.33 3.20 -13.79
CA CYS A 168 -1.34 2.61 -15.14
C CYS A 168 -2.60 1.76 -15.34
N LYS A 169 -2.69 1.06 -16.48
CA LYS A 169 -3.70 0.02 -16.72
C LYS A 169 -3.06 -1.38 -16.68
N VAL A 170 -3.80 -2.37 -16.20
CA VAL A 170 -3.49 -3.80 -16.30
C VAL A 170 -4.70 -4.54 -16.87
N SER A 171 -4.46 -5.64 -17.58
CA SER A 171 -5.54 -6.45 -18.14
C SER A 171 -5.89 -7.62 -17.22
N ILE A 172 -7.18 -7.82 -16.99
CA ILE A 172 -7.75 -9.03 -16.42
C ILE A 172 -8.74 -9.53 -17.46
N ARG A 173 -8.46 -10.69 -18.05
CA ARG A 173 -9.15 -11.21 -19.24
C ARG A 173 -9.12 -10.17 -20.37
N ASP A 174 -10.28 -9.73 -20.82
CA ASP A 174 -10.52 -8.79 -21.90
C ASP A 174 -10.79 -7.34 -21.43
N ARG A 175 -10.67 -7.07 -20.13
CA ARG A 175 -10.95 -5.76 -19.53
C ARG A 175 -9.69 -5.13 -18.94
N GLU A 176 -9.60 -3.80 -18.99
CA GLU A 176 -8.50 -3.02 -18.43
C GLU A 176 -8.91 -2.32 -17.13
N PHE A 177 -8.07 -2.43 -16.10
CA PHE A 177 -8.31 -1.88 -14.78
C PHE A 177 -7.19 -0.93 -14.38
N HIS A 178 -7.50 0.09 -13.57
CA HIS A 178 -6.46 0.92 -12.98
C HIS A 178 -5.61 0.12 -12.00
N ALA A 179 -4.29 0.29 -12.10
CA ALA A 179 -3.30 -0.35 -11.24
C ALA A 179 -2.24 0.66 -10.78
N PRO A 180 -1.52 0.38 -9.68
CA PRO A 180 -0.44 1.23 -9.21
C PRO A 180 0.62 1.48 -10.30
N MET A 181 1.15 2.70 -10.41
CA MET A 181 2.32 3.01 -11.25
C MET A 181 3.51 2.15 -10.78
N ALA A 182 4.01 1.25 -11.63
CA ALA A 182 4.93 0.16 -11.25
C ALA A 182 4.28 -0.97 -10.42
N PRO A 183 3.33 -1.74 -11.02
CA PRO A 183 2.58 -2.77 -10.32
C PRO A 183 3.47 -3.91 -9.80
N GLU A 184 4.55 -4.26 -10.52
CA GLU A 184 5.49 -5.29 -10.07
C GLU A 184 6.22 -4.91 -8.79
N LEU A 185 6.58 -3.64 -8.63
CA LEU A 185 7.22 -3.15 -7.41
C LEU A 185 6.25 -3.19 -6.23
N MET A 186 4.97 -2.88 -6.46
CA MET A 186 3.93 -3.04 -5.46
C MET A 186 3.77 -4.51 -5.05
N LEU A 187 3.77 -5.43 -6.01
CA LEU A 187 3.67 -6.86 -5.74
C LEU A 187 4.90 -7.41 -5.02
N GLU A 188 6.11 -7.03 -5.42
CA GLU A 188 7.34 -7.40 -4.72
C GLU A 188 7.34 -6.88 -3.28
N ARG A 189 6.80 -5.70 -3.05
CA ARG A 189 6.64 -5.17 -1.70
C ARG A 189 5.65 -6.01 -0.88
N ILE A 190 4.46 -6.29 -1.40
CA ILE A 190 3.39 -6.99 -0.66
C ILE A 190 3.75 -8.47 -0.45
N TYR A 191 4.28 -9.13 -1.47
CA TYR A 191 4.49 -10.59 -1.54
C TYR A 191 5.97 -10.99 -1.55
N GLY A 192 6.90 -10.04 -1.45
CA GLY A 192 8.34 -10.31 -1.42
C GLY A 192 8.95 -10.57 -2.81
N PRO A 193 10.27 -10.74 -2.89
CA PRO A 193 11.00 -10.93 -4.16
C PRO A 193 10.61 -12.21 -4.92
N ARG A 194 9.87 -13.11 -4.29
CA ARG A 194 9.42 -14.39 -4.87
C ARG A 194 7.94 -14.37 -5.28
N TRP A 195 7.30 -13.20 -5.36
CA TRP A 195 5.87 -13.05 -5.66
C TRP A 195 5.41 -13.76 -6.94
N ARG A 196 6.31 -13.91 -7.93
CA ARG A 196 6.04 -14.64 -9.18
C ARG A 196 5.85 -16.15 -8.98
N ILE A 197 6.33 -16.71 -7.88
CA ILE A 197 6.18 -18.13 -7.56
C ILE A 197 4.83 -18.32 -6.84
N PRO A 198 3.91 -19.13 -7.38
CA PRO A 198 2.62 -19.38 -6.74
C PRO A 198 2.79 -19.84 -5.29
N TYR A 199 2.16 -19.13 -4.36
CA TYR A 199 2.13 -19.51 -2.95
C TYR A 199 0.92 -20.39 -2.69
N LYS A 200 1.15 -21.63 -2.24
CA LYS A 200 0.04 -22.50 -1.82
C LYS A 200 -0.45 -22.06 -0.45
N ARG A 201 -1.67 -21.51 -0.40
CA ARG A 201 -2.39 -21.27 0.85
C ARG A 201 -2.40 -22.59 1.65
N HIS A 202 -2.04 -22.53 2.93
CA HIS A 202 -1.86 -23.72 3.81
C HIS A 202 -0.68 -24.67 3.48
N GLY A 203 0.26 -24.26 2.63
CA GLY A 203 1.55 -24.94 2.47
C GLY A 203 2.45 -24.82 3.71
N PRO A 204 3.67 -25.39 3.65
CA PRO A 204 4.67 -25.22 4.71
C PRO A 204 4.89 -23.74 5.01
N ARG A 205 4.96 -23.38 6.29
CA ARG A 205 5.24 -21.99 6.71
C ARG A 205 6.61 -21.57 6.17
N ILE A 206 6.63 -20.56 5.32
CA ILE A 206 7.87 -19.95 4.85
C ILE A 206 8.26 -18.82 5.81
N LYS A 207 9.49 -18.87 6.34
CA LYS A 207 10.01 -17.82 7.23
C LYS A 207 9.93 -16.46 6.52
N GLY A 208 9.36 -15.46 7.18
CA GLY A 208 9.17 -14.12 6.62
C GLY A 208 7.87 -13.91 5.86
N TYR A 209 7.02 -14.93 5.70
CA TYR A 209 5.74 -14.84 4.99
C TYR A 209 4.57 -15.13 5.95
N ASN A 210 3.39 -14.58 5.66
CA ASN A 210 2.15 -14.92 6.37
C ASN A 210 1.43 -16.11 5.70
N PHE A 211 0.24 -16.47 6.21
CA PHE A 211 -0.52 -17.62 5.68
C PHE A 211 -1.04 -17.40 4.24
N ALA A 212 -1.15 -16.15 3.81
CA ALA A 212 -1.56 -15.76 2.46
C ALA A 212 -0.36 -15.54 1.51
N GLY A 213 0.88 -15.79 1.98
CA GLY A 213 2.08 -15.57 1.18
C GLY A 213 2.51 -14.11 1.08
N ALA A 214 1.91 -13.20 1.85
CA ALA A 214 2.38 -11.82 1.93
C ALA A 214 3.63 -11.73 2.80
N TYR A 215 4.60 -10.95 2.34
CA TYR A 215 5.86 -10.72 3.02
C TYR A 215 5.65 -9.91 4.31
N LYS A 216 6.32 -10.29 5.38
CA LYS A 216 6.17 -9.62 6.69
C LYS A 216 6.82 -8.24 6.71
N ASP A 217 7.88 -8.08 5.94
CA ASP A 217 8.79 -6.94 6.02
C ASP A 217 8.73 -6.19 4.70
N ALA A 218 7.59 -5.58 4.39
CA ALA A 218 7.35 -4.88 3.13
C ALA A 218 7.92 -3.44 3.18
N PRO A 219 9.16 -3.15 2.75
CA PRO A 219 9.74 -1.83 2.94
C PRO A 219 9.06 -0.80 2.03
N ILE A 220 8.82 0.41 2.55
CA ILE A 220 8.33 1.54 1.75
C ILE A 220 9.44 2.20 0.93
N VAL A 221 10.69 2.11 1.39
CA VAL A 221 11.84 2.83 0.85
C VAL A 221 12.02 2.64 -0.66
N PRO A 222 11.95 1.43 -1.24
CA PRO A 222 12.09 1.25 -2.69
C PRO A 222 11.03 2.03 -3.48
N GLY A 223 9.76 2.00 -3.04
CA GLY A 223 8.67 2.73 -3.68
C GLY A 223 8.84 4.24 -3.58
N LEU A 224 9.28 4.74 -2.43
CA LEU A 224 9.57 6.17 -2.26
C LEU A 224 10.75 6.62 -3.12
N ARG A 225 11.83 5.83 -3.18
CA ARG A 225 12.99 6.12 -4.04
C ARG A 225 12.58 6.16 -5.51
N LEU A 226 11.74 5.23 -5.95
CA LEU A 226 11.21 5.25 -7.32
C LEU A 226 10.39 6.52 -7.58
N ALA A 227 9.43 6.85 -6.72
CA ALA A 227 8.63 8.05 -6.90
C ALA A 227 9.50 9.32 -7.00
N LEU A 228 10.46 9.48 -6.08
CA LEU A 228 11.38 10.61 -6.09
C LEU A 228 12.26 10.65 -7.35
N SER A 229 12.76 9.50 -7.83
CA SER A 229 13.58 9.45 -9.05
C SER A 229 12.77 9.76 -10.32
N GLN A 230 11.45 9.65 -10.26
CA GLN A 230 10.52 10.08 -11.31
C GLN A 230 10.09 11.56 -11.15
N GLY A 231 10.75 12.31 -10.26
CA GLY A 231 10.46 13.74 -10.04
C GLY A 231 9.21 14.00 -9.20
N TRP A 232 8.67 12.99 -8.52
CA TRP A 232 7.51 13.19 -7.65
C TRP A 232 7.89 14.02 -6.43
N VAL A 233 7.14 15.09 -6.21
CA VAL A 233 7.26 15.95 -5.03
C VAL A 233 5.91 15.96 -4.31
N PRO A 234 5.83 15.43 -3.06
CA PRO A 234 4.59 15.46 -2.29
C PRO A 234 4.06 16.88 -2.11
N ARG A 235 2.78 17.10 -2.45
CA ARG A 235 2.15 18.43 -2.40
C ARG A 235 0.65 18.34 -2.14
N TYR A 236 0.27 17.98 -0.92
CA TYR A 236 -1.14 17.77 -0.58
C TYR A 236 -1.57 18.71 0.55
N PRO A 237 -1.68 20.03 0.29
CA PRO A 237 -2.18 20.98 1.27
C PRO A 237 -3.63 20.62 1.64
N GLY A 238 -3.97 20.78 2.92
CA GLY A 238 -5.30 20.44 3.44
C GLY A 238 -5.50 18.95 3.78
N ARG A 239 -4.52 18.09 3.49
CA ARG A 239 -4.53 16.70 3.97
C ARG A 239 -4.02 16.61 5.42
N PRO A 240 -4.44 15.60 6.19
CA PRO A 240 -3.95 15.39 7.56
C PRO A 240 -2.42 15.28 7.62
N HIS A 241 -1.82 15.84 8.67
CA HIS A 241 -0.38 15.74 8.91
C HIS A 241 0.03 14.38 9.47
N TRP A 242 1.27 13.97 9.17
CA TRP A 242 1.97 12.82 9.76
C TRP A 242 3.30 13.30 10.37
N PRO A 243 3.76 12.77 11.53
CA PRO A 243 3.20 11.68 12.32
C PRO A 243 1.91 12.07 13.06
N ARG A 244 1.11 11.06 13.41
CA ARG A 244 -0.03 11.19 14.33
C ARG A 244 0.15 10.25 15.50
N GLU A 245 -0.54 10.58 16.59
CA GLU A 245 -0.70 9.63 17.69
C GLU A 245 -1.50 8.41 17.20
N ILE A 246 -0.98 7.22 17.50
CA ILE A 246 -1.62 5.94 17.18
C ILE A 246 -2.18 5.39 18.48
N HIS A 247 -3.50 5.36 18.59
CA HIS A 247 -4.17 4.84 19.78
C HIS A 247 -4.27 3.30 19.74
N TRP A 248 -4.40 2.72 18.55
CA TRP A 248 -4.43 1.26 18.38
C TRP A 248 -4.06 0.78 16.97
N ILE A 249 -3.80 -0.52 16.85
CA ILE A 249 -3.35 -1.21 15.63
C ILE A 249 -4.07 -2.55 15.43
N ASP A 250 -4.37 -2.90 14.19
CA ASP A 250 -5.25 -4.05 13.87
C ASP A 250 -4.58 -5.44 13.98
N ASN A 251 -3.24 -5.50 14.06
CA ASN A 251 -2.51 -6.76 14.25
C ASN A 251 -1.04 -6.55 14.69
N HIS A 252 -0.42 -7.59 15.25
CA HIS A 252 0.99 -7.56 15.69
C HIS A 252 1.97 -7.27 14.54
N THR A 253 1.67 -7.74 13.33
CA THR A 253 2.55 -7.49 12.17
C THR A 253 2.58 -6.01 11.80
N THR A 254 1.45 -5.32 11.93
CA THR A 254 1.33 -3.86 11.79
C THR A 254 2.21 -3.16 12.84
N SER A 255 2.18 -3.60 14.12
CA SER A 255 3.06 -3.05 15.17
C SER A 255 4.54 -3.13 14.81
N ASP A 256 5.01 -4.33 14.48
CA ASP A 256 6.42 -4.58 14.19
C ASP A 256 6.87 -3.87 12.92
N TRP A 257 5.98 -3.75 11.95
CA TRP A 257 6.26 -3.03 10.72
C TRP A 257 6.43 -1.54 10.99
N ILE A 258 5.50 -0.91 11.70
CA ILE A 258 5.54 0.52 12.04
C ILE A 258 6.83 0.86 12.80
N LYS A 259 7.17 0.06 13.82
CA LYS A 259 8.42 0.19 14.59
C LYS A 259 9.68 0.15 13.73
N ARG A 260 9.69 -0.70 12.69
CA ARG A 260 10.86 -0.92 11.83
C ARG A 260 10.97 0.01 10.64
N HIS A 261 9.86 0.58 10.15
CA HIS A 261 9.83 1.25 8.85
C HIS A 261 9.31 2.69 8.91
N GLU A 262 8.44 3.02 9.88
CA GLU A 262 7.89 4.38 10.02
C GLU A 262 8.43 5.12 11.23
N HIS A 263 8.85 4.41 12.27
CA HIS A 263 9.47 4.99 13.46
C HIS A 263 10.99 4.85 13.50
N VAL A 264 11.64 4.60 12.35
CA VAL A 264 13.09 4.78 12.27
C VAL A 264 13.36 6.26 12.55
N ALA A 265 13.83 6.52 13.78
CA ALA A 265 14.19 7.82 14.30
C ALA A 265 15.13 8.52 13.30
N GLY A 266 14.67 9.60 12.67
CA GLY A 266 15.55 10.40 11.80
C GLY A 266 14.92 11.09 10.60
N LEU A 267 13.66 10.81 10.24
CA LEU A 267 12.92 11.70 9.34
C LEU A 267 12.22 12.76 10.20
N PRO A 268 12.78 13.98 10.38
CA PRO A 268 12.06 15.02 11.08
C PRO A 268 10.79 15.30 10.29
N ALA A 269 9.64 15.15 10.95
CA ALA A 269 8.35 15.57 10.42
C ALA A 269 8.53 16.95 9.79
N VAL A 270 8.43 17.06 8.46
CA VAL A 270 8.40 18.37 7.80
C VAL A 270 6.98 18.87 8.00
N ALA A 271 6.72 19.40 9.19
CA ALA A 271 5.56 20.22 9.45
C ALA A 271 5.68 21.45 8.56
N LEU A 272 4.99 21.44 7.41
CA LEU A 272 4.69 22.66 6.68
C LEU A 272 3.58 23.38 7.45
N GLU A 273 3.97 24.06 8.53
CA GLU A 273 3.08 25.06 9.15
C GLU A 273 2.88 26.21 8.16
N GLN A 274 1.69 26.79 8.11
CA GLN A 274 1.49 28.03 7.35
C GLN A 274 2.42 29.10 7.94
N GLY A 275 3.44 29.49 7.17
CA GLY A 275 4.57 30.32 7.65
C GLY A 275 5.90 29.57 7.82
N THR A 276 6.01 28.31 7.37
CA THR A 276 7.25 27.55 7.48
C THR A 276 8.43 28.31 6.87
N ASP A 277 9.43 28.53 7.71
CA ASP A 277 10.75 28.93 7.30
C ASP A 277 11.27 27.90 6.28
N ILE A 278 11.28 28.30 5.01
CA ILE A 278 11.80 27.51 3.89
C ILE A 278 13.22 27.03 4.22
N ASP A 279 14.00 27.79 4.99
CA ASP A 279 15.34 27.39 5.40
C ASP A 279 15.33 26.23 6.41
N ALA A 280 14.32 26.12 7.27
CA ALA A 280 14.18 25.00 8.21
C ALA A 280 13.72 23.71 7.52
N ALA A 281 12.77 23.80 6.57
CA ALA A 281 12.35 22.65 5.76
C ALA A 281 13.51 22.15 4.88
N ASN A 282 14.28 23.07 4.30
CA ASN A 282 15.47 22.74 3.52
C ASN A 282 16.60 22.18 4.39
N ALA A 283 16.83 22.71 5.60
CA ALA A 283 17.82 22.17 6.52
C ALA A 283 17.49 20.71 6.92
N ARG A 284 16.20 20.39 7.07
CA ARG A 284 15.73 19.02 7.33
C ARG A 284 15.94 18.11 6.12
N LEU A 285 15.60 18.58 4.92
CA LEU A 285 15.85 17.84 3.68
C LEU A 285 17.36 17.55 3.51
N ILE A 286 18.20 18.56 3.72
CA ILE A 286 19.67 18.46 3.71
C ILE A 286 20.16 17.45 4.77
N ALA A 287 19.55 17.43 5.97
CA ALA A 287 19.90 16.45 7.00
C ALA A 287 19.56 15.01 6.57
N CYS A 288 18.39 14.79 5.94
CA CYS A 288 18.03 13.48 5.40
C CYS A 288 18.97 13.03 4.28
N TYR A 289 19.37 13.95 3.39
CA TYR A 289 20.35 13.67 2.35
C TYR A 289 21.75 13.38 2.92
N ARG A 290 22.13 14.01 4.03
CA ARG A 290 23.39 13.72 4.73
C ARG A 290 23.40 12.31 5.31
N ILE A 291 22.32 11.89 5.96
CA ILE A 291 22.19 10.51 6.46
C ILE A 291 22.32 9.50 5.31
N LEU A 292 21.62 9.75 4.19
CA LEU A 292 21.70 8.90 3.01
C LEU A 292 23.12 8.86 2.41
N LEU A 293 23.82 10.00 2.37
CA LEU A 293 25.20 10.08 1.91
C LEU A 293 26.16 9.33 2.85
N ASP A 294 25.96 9.42 4.16
CA ASP A 294 26.78 8.73 5.15
C ASP A 294 26.61 7.21 5.06
N GLU A 295 25.37 6.73 4.87
CA GLU A 295 25.09 5.30 4.62
C GLU A 295 25.76 4.80 3.34
N LEU A 296 25.65 5.55 2.24
CA LEU A 296 26.30 5.20 0.97
C LEU A 296 27.83 5.23 1.07
N GLN A 297 28.39 6.11 1.89
CA GLN A 297 29.82 6.19 2.14
C GLN A 297 30.31 5.00 3.00
N GLN A 298 29.53 4.57 3.99
CA GLN A 298 29.82 3.35 4.77
C GLN A 298 29.76 2.09 3.90
N ASP A 299 28.77 1.99 3.02
CA ASP A 299 28.66 0.87 2.08
C ASP A 299 29.80 0.87 1.05
N LYS A 300 30.33 2.05 0.70
CA LYS A 300 31.53 2.19 -0.15
C LYS A 300 32.77 1.65 0.53
N GLU A 301 32.93 1.95 1.81
CA GLU A 301 34.06 1.44 2.61
C GLU A 301 33.98 -0.09 2.71
N ARG A 302 32.80 -0.65 3.01
CA ARG A 302 32.56 -2.11 3.02
C ARG A 302 32.84 -2.78 1.68
N LEU A 303 32.46 -2.14 0.57
CA LEU A 303 32.68 -2.69 -0.77
C LEU A 303 34.11 -2.50 -1.28
N SER A 304 34.88 -1.58 -0.70
CA SER A 304 36.30 -1.39 -1.03
C SER A 304 37.20 -2.52 -0.54
N GLU A 305 36.70 -3.34 0.40
CA GLU A 305 37.35 -4.57 0.88
C GLU A 305 37.22 -5.74 -0.12
N TYR A 306 36.34 -5.63 -1.13
CA TYR A 306 36.18 -6.64 -2.17
C TYR A 306 37.04 -6.29 -3.40
N GLU A 307 37.86 -7.25 -3.88
CA GLU A 307 38.85 -7.05 -4.96
C GLU A 307 38.26 -6.60 -6.32
N SER A 308 36.95 -6.74 -6.53
CA SER A 308 36.31 -6.34 -7.79
C SER A 308 36.11 -4.83 -7.85
N ARG A 309 36.68 -4.16 -8.87
CA ARG A 309 36.62 -2.68 -9.04
C ARG A 309 35.26 -2.15 -9.54
N THR A 310 34.31 -3.02 -9.89
CA THR A 310 33.04 -2.65 -10.54
C THR A 310 31.99 -2.07 -9.56
N PRO A 311 31.75 -2.65 -8.37
CA PRO A 311 30.80 -2.11 -7.38
C PRO A 311 31.19 -0.72 -6.87
N VAL A 312 32.49 -0.49 -6.63
CA VAL A 312 33.03 0.79 -6.17
C VAL A 312 32.83 1.90 -7.23
N ARG A 313 32.92 1.57 -8.53
CA ARG A 313 32.68 2.54 -9.62
C ARG A 313 31.21 2.96 -9.70
N LEU A 314 30.27 2.02 -9.61
CA LEU A 314 28.83 2.30 -9.62
C LEU A 314 28.40 3.13 -8.40
N LEU A 315 28.95 2.82 -7.23
CA LEU A 315 28.67 3.56 -6.01
C LEU A 315 29.28 4.97 -6.03
N ASN A 316 30.48 5.15 -6.60
CA ASN A 316 31.04 6.49 -6.83
C ASN A 316 30.20 7.32 -7.80
N ALA A 317 29.66 6.71 -8.87
CA ALA A 317 28.76 7.38 -9.80
C ALA A 317 27.45 7.79 -9.11
N LEU A 318 26.90 6.93 -8.24
CA LEU A 318 25.69 7.22 -7.45
C LEU A 318 25.93 8.35 -6.42
N ILE A 319 27.05 8.31 -5.69
CA ILE A 319 27.46 9.39 -4.78
C ILE A 319 27.65 10.70 -5.56
N GLY A 320 28.25 10.63 -6.76
CA GLY A 320 28.39 11.77 -7.66
C GLY A 320 27.04 12.37 -8.07
N ALA A 321 26.11 11.55 -8.56
CA ALA A 321 24.78 11.99 -8.98
C ALA A 321 23.96 12.61 -7.83
N ILE A 322 24.09 12.07 -6.61
CA ILE A 322 23.46 12.64 -5.41
C ILE A 322 24.09 14.00 -5.05
N ARG A 323 25.42 14.13 -5.16
CA ARG A 323 26.11 15.40 -4.93
C ARG A 323 25.73 16.46 -5.98
N GLU A 324 25.63 16.09 -7.25
CA GLU A 324 25.19 16.98 -8.33
C GLU A 324 23.75 17.43 -8.12
N SER A 325 22.83 16.51 -7.77
CA SER A 325 21.43 16.85 -7.46
C SER A 325 21.31 17.80 -6.26
N LEU A 326 22.15 17.63 -5.24
CA LEU A 326 22.23 18.54 -4.09
C LEU A 326 22.83 19.89 -4.45
N PHE A 327 23.80 19.92 -5.37
CA PHE A 327 24.40 21.14 -5.87
C PHE A 327 23.42 21.95 -6.72
N ASP A 328 22.66 21.29 -7.60
CA ASP A 328 21.62 21.92 -8.41
C ASP A 328 20.49 22.48 -7.53
N ALA A 329 20.07 21.73 -6.51
CA ALA A 329 19.12 22.21 -5.50
C ALA A 329 19.66 23.43 -4.73
N TRP A 330 20.97 23.45 -4.42
CA TRP A 330 21.61 24.58 -3.76
C TRP A 330 21.73 25.81 -4.68
N ILE A 331 22.05 25.64 -5.96
CA ILE A 331 22.10 26.72 -6.97
C ILE A 331 20.70 27.32 -7.17
N ALA A 332 19.67 26.49 -7.32
CA ALA A 332 18.28 26.95 -7.42
C ALA A 332 17.87 27.78 -6.18
N LEU A 333 18.33 27.37 -5.00
CA LEU A 333 18.10 28.08 -3.74
C LEU A 333 18.82 29.45 -3.69
N GLN A 334 20.06 29.54 -4.17
CA GLN A 334 20.77 30.84 -4.24
C GLN A 334 20.08 31.81 -5.20
N ASN A 335 19.61 31.31 -6.34
CA ASN A 335 18.88 32.12 -7.31
C ASN A 335 17.55 32.63 -6.75
N LEU A 336 16.81 31.78 -6.03
CA LEU A 336 15.56 32.16 -5.37
C LEU A 336 15.81 33.21 -4.26
N ARG A 337 16.86 33.05 -3.46
CA ARG A 337 17.26 34.04 -2.44
C ARG A 337 17.68 35.38 -3.03
N ALA A 338 18.35 35.38 -4.19
CA ALA A 338 18.71 36.60 -4.90
C ALA A 338 17.49 37.33 -5.48
N MET A 339 16.47 36.58 -5.91
CA MET A 339 15.20 37.15 -6.37
C MET A 339 14.39 37.78 -5.24
N LEU A 340 14.30 37.14 -4.07
CA LEU A 340 13.51 37.63 -2.93
C LEU A 340 14.13 38.84 -2.19
N ARG A 341 15.38 39.19 -2.49
CA ARG A 341 16.08 40.37 -1.94
C ARG A 341 15.97 41.61 -2.83
N ARG A 342 15.34 41.49 -4.00
CA ARG A 342 14.98 42.59 -4.90
C ARG A 342 13.51 42.90 -4.70
#